data_AF-A0A7W9A0G6-F1
#
_entry.id   AF-A0A7W9A0G6-F1
#
_cell.length_a   1.000
_cell.length_b   1.000
_cell.length_c   1.000
_cell.angle_alpha   90.00
_cell.angle_beta   90.00
_cell.angle_gamma   90.00
#
_symmetry.space_group_name_H-M   'P 1'
#
loop_
_entity.id
_entity.type
_entity.pdbx_description
1 polymer ?
#
loop_
_entity_poly.entity_id
_entity_poly.type
_entity_poly.pdbx_seq_one_letter_code
_entity_poly.pdbx_strand_id
1 'polypeptide(L)'
;MSSENLTQIEPDHGNEFVPRPFSLTPAELGDLAVSMASAPTPVLAWVRYPAIAVRVQGLVVAWTSRAVYVEWEDRGTHRVWVWASAVERALDVPAADQAASKPPAVPDSPRTPEMTALGTAPLVKLVNAELELIGAEFLSAMAKPAGPFGAVVFGSIDGHRVRLDFHVEPASSMCAVFLTSTHTEDLPGASSASTFDEAIEAYPWAAVLEALELD
;
A
#
# COMPACT_ATOMS: atom_id res chain seq x y z
N MET A 1 10.49 27.42 19.62
CA MET A 1 9.19 26.79 19.89
C MET A 1 9.39 25.30 19.80
N SER A 2 9.03 24.55 20.85
CA SER A 2 9.29 23.10 20.95
C SER A 2 8.35 22.30 20.06
N SER A 3 8.81 21.15 19.55
CA SER A 3 8.06 20.17 18.73
C SER A 3 6.76 19.68 19.38
N GLU A 4 6.61 19.89 20.68
CA GLU A 4 5.50 19.44 21.52
C GLU A 4 4.13 20.02 21.12
N ASN A 5 4.08 21.12 20.36
CA ASN A 5 2.82 21.72 19.91
C ASN A 5 2.36 21.25 18.51
N LEU A 6 3.19 20.52 17.77
CA LEU A 6 2.89 20.02 16.42
C LEU A 6 2.59 18.52 16.48
N THR A 7 1.47 18.19 17.10
CA THR A 7 0.97 16.81 17.23
C THR A 7 0.25 16.36 15.96
N GLN A 8 0.18 15.05 15.75
CA GLN A 8 -0.63 14.48 14.69
C GLN A 8 -2.07 15.02 14.72
N ILE A 9 -2.57 15.43 13.54
CA ILE A 9 -3.96 15.83 13.33
C ILE A 9 -4.59 14.82 12.39
N GLU A 10 -5.80 14.38 12.73
CA GLU A 10 -6.61 13.49 11.92
C GLU A 10 -8.01 14.05 11.79
N PRO A 11 -8.69 13.81 10.66
CA PRO A 11 -10.09 14.18 10.52
C PRO A 11 -10.98 13.34 11.44
N ASP A 12 -12.10 13.94 11.84
CA ASP A 12 -13.11 13.24 12.61
C ASP A 12 -13.89 12.28 11.70
N HIS A 13 -13.66 10.99 11.93
CA HIS A 13 -14.32 9.91 11.21
C HIS A 13 -15.56 9.36 11.95
N GLY A 14 -15.95 9.97 13.08
CA GLY A 14 -17.04 9.46 13.92
C GLY A 14 -16.78 8.03 14.39
N ASN A 15 -17.67 7.10 14.01
CA ASN A 15 -17.59 5.67 14.36
C ASN A 15 -16.99 4.79 13.23
N GLU A 16 -16.55 5.37 12.12
CA GLU A 16 -15.95 4.61 11.02
C GLU A 16 -14.53 4.16 11.40
N PHE A 17 -14.22 2.86 11.21
CA PHE A 17 -12.87 2.36 11.42
C PHE A 17 -11.98 2.75 10.24
N VAL A 18 -11.38 3.94 10.32
CA VAL A 18 -10.43 4.44 9.32
C VAL A 18 -9.00 4.22 9.83
N PRO A 19 -8.13 3.58 9.05
CA PRO A 19 -6.74 3.41 9.44
C PRO A 19 -6.07 4.78 9.58
N ARG A 20 -5.36 4.95 10.69
CA ARG A 20 -4.71 6.20 11.10
C ARG A 20 -3.26 6.25 10.61
N PRO A 21 -2.76 7.35 10.06
CA PRO A 21 -1.35 7.44 9.76
C PRO A 21 -0.50 7.37 11.04
N PHE A 22 0.76 7.00 10.92
CA PHE A 22 1.74 7.07 11.99
C PHE A 22 2.59 8.33 11.81
N SER A 23 2.49 9.25 12.77
CA SER A 23 3.46 10.32 12.93
C SER A 23 4.69 9.82 13.70
N LEU A 24 5.85 10.40 13.39
CA LEU A 24 7.01 10.26 14.26
C LEU A 24 6.67 10.74 15.67
N THR A 25 7.12 9.95 16.65
CA THR A 25 6.98 10.24 18.08
C THR A 25 7.97 11.32 18.52
N PRO A 26 7.73 12.00 19.66
CA PRO A 26 8.69 12.95 20.22
C PRO A 26 10.10 12.35 20.43
N ALA A 27 10.16 11.07 20.84
CA ALA A 27 11.43 10.36 21.03
C ALA A 27 12.19 10.16 19.71
N GLU A 28 11.50 9.91 18.60
CA GLU A 28 12.11 9.77 17.27
C GLU A 28 12.57 11.11 16.69
N LEU A 29 11.80 12.18 16.94
CA LEU A 29 12.17 13.54 16.55
C LEU A 29 13.40 14.05 17.32
N GLY A 30 13.50 13.68 18.60
CA GLY A 30 14.52 14.17 19.53
C GLY A 30 14.40 15.65 19.85
N ASP A 31 15.39 16.20 20.56
CA ASP A 31 15.44 17.61 20.98
C ASP A 31 15.91 18.55 19.86
N LEU A 32 15.42 18.34 18.64
CA LEU A 32 15.79 19.16 17.49
C LEU A 32 14.93 20.43 17.41
N ALA A 33 15.57 21.54 17.05
CA ALA A 33 14.89 22.80 16.84
C ALA A 33 13.93 22.72 15.64
N VAL A 34 12.67 23.05 15.88
CA VAL A 34 11.65 23.15 14.84
C VAL A 34 11.70 24.51 14.19
N SER A 35 11.75 24.50 12.86
CA SER A 35 11.60 25.66 11.99
C SER A 35 10.21 25.61 11.35
N MET A 36 9.46 26.71 11.44
CA MET A 36 8.17 26.83 10.77
C MET A 36 8.36 27.21 9.31
N ALA A 37 7.53 26.65 8.43
CA ALA A 37 7.49 27.08 7.04
C ALA A 37 6.92 28.50 6.95
N SER A 38 7.71 29.44 6.41
CA SER A 38 7.23 30.81 6.16
C SER A 38 6.17 30.86 5.04
N ALA A 39 6.16 29.85 4.16
CA ALA A 39 5.11 29.61 3.18
C ALA A 39 4.93 28.09 3.00
N PRO A 40 3.68 27.58 2.88
CA PRO A 40 3.42 26.16 2.64
C PRO A 40 4.13 25.71 1.35
N THR A 41 5.06 24.76 1.47
CA THR A 41 5.84 24.27 0.32
C THR A 41 5.22 22.96 -0.19
N PRO A 42 4.80 22.87 -1.47
CA PRO A 42 4.19 21.65 -2.00
C PRO A 42 5.22 20.52 -2.07
N VAL A 43 4.84 19.37 -1.56
CA VAL A 43 5.67 18.18 -1.46
C VAL A 43 4.88 16.92 -1.75
N LEU A 44 5.60 15.88 -2.12
CA LEU A 44 5.10 14.51 -2.10
C LEU A 44 5.76 13.81 -0.91
N ALA A 45 4.95 13.30 0.01
CA ALA A 45 5.44 12.69 1.25
C ALA A 45 4.97 11.24 1.35
N TRP A 46 5.87 10.35 1.76
CA TRP A 46 5.51 8.98 2.14
C TRP A 46 5.03 8.95 3.59
N VAL A 47 3.75 8.62 3.77
CA VAL A 47 3.09 8.49 5.07
C VAL A 47 2.79 7.02 5.34
N ARG A 48 3.15 6.54 6.53
CA ARG A 48 2.86 5.16 6.96
C ARG A 48 1.51 5.10 7.66
N TYR A 49 0.80 4.02 7.44
CA TYR A 49 -0.41 3.57 8.14
C TYR A 49 -0.12 2.17 8.71
N PRO A 50 -0.93 1.65 9.64
CA PRO A 50 -0.78 0.32 10.23
C PRO A 50 -0.44 -0.80 9.24
N ALA A 51 -1.04 -0.77 8.05
CA ALA A 51 -0.90 -1.83 7.06
C ALA A 51 -0.27 -1.41 5.72
N ILE A 52 -0.10 -0.12 5.45
CA ILE A 52 0.34 0.40 4.14
C ILE A 52 1.22 1.64 4.27
N ALA A 53 1.99 1.96 3.24
CA ALA A 53 2.60 3.28 3.07
C ALA A 53 2.03 3.93 1.81
N VAL A 54 1.62 5.19 1.94
CA VAL A 54 0.96 5.95 0.87
C VAL A 54 1.77 7.20 0.58
N ARG A 55 1.94 7.51 -0.71
CA ARG A 55 2.52 8.77 -1.13
C ARG A 55 1.40 9.80 -1.26
N VAL A 56 1.43 10.83 -0.43
CA VAL A 56 0.43 11.90 -0.41
C VAL A 56 1.01 13.18 -1.01
N GLN A 57 0.18 13.93 -1.72
CA GLN A 57 0.50 15.30 -2.08
C GLN A 57 0.07 16.21 -0.93
N GLY A 58 1.04 16.93 -0.37
CA GLY A 58 0.84 17.73 0.82
C GLY A 58 1.66 19.01 0.81
N LEU A 59 1.59 19.70 1.93
CA LEU A 59 2.26 20.96 2.19
C LEU A 59 3.18 20.81 3.40
N VAL A 60 4.42 21.29 3.28
CA VAL A 60 5.31 21.43 4.43
C VAL A 60 4.87 22.63 5.25
N VAL A 61 4.53 22.37 6.51
CA VAL A 61 4.11 23.39 7.48
C VAL A 61 5.20 23.68 8.52
N ALA A 62 6.06 22.70 8.82
CA ALA A 62 7.25 22.86 9.66
C ALA A 62 8.30 21.79 9.35
N TRP A 63 9.53 21.96 9.82
CA TRP A 63 10.60 20.97 9.68
C TRP A 63 11.61 21.05 10.82
N THR A 64 12.36 19.97 10.98
CA THR A 64 13.64 19.92 11.71
C THR A 64 14.74 19.56 10.72
N SER A 65 15.98 19.37 11.20
CA SER A 65 17.06 18.84 10.35
C SER A 65 16.85 17.38 9.92
N ARG A 66 15.92 16.65 10.55
CA ARG A 66 15.69 15.21 10.30
C ARG A 66 14.28 14.86 9.86
N ALA A 67 13.30 15.70 10.15
CA ALA A 67 11.90 15.40 9.95
C ALA A 67 11.16 16.60 9.36
N VAL A 68 10.03 16.32 8.72
CA VAL A 68 9.18 17.31 8.08
C VAL A 68 7.75 17.09 8.57
N TYR A 69 7.10 18.16 8.95
CA TYR A 69 5.70 18.18 9.33
C TYR A 69 4.88 18.49 8.09
N VAL A 70 4.09 17.52 7.65
CA VAL A 70 3.36 17.55 6.39
C VAL A 70 1.87 17.61 6.69
N GLU A 71 1.18 18.51 6.00
CA GLU A 71 -0.27 18.62 5.96
C GLU A 71 -0.80 18.13 4.61
N TRP A 72 -1.88 17.36 4.60
CA TRP A 72 -2.60 17.01 3.36
C TRP A 72 -4.09 16.86 3.62
N GLU A 73 -4.87 16.81 2.53
CA GLU A 73 -6.30 16.58 2.58
C GLU A 73 -6.62 15.18 2.05
N ASP A 74 -7.30 14.37 2.87
CA ASP A 74 -7.93 13.12 2.46
C ASP A 74 -9.13 12.86 3.39
N ARG A 75 -10.34 13.11 2.88
CA ARG A 75 -11.59 13.12 3.69
C ARG A 75 -11.47 13.99 4.95
N GLY A 76 -10.74 15.11 4.81
CA GLY A 76 -10.43 16.07 5.86
C GLY A 76 -8.92 16.25 6.06
N THR A 77 -8.54 17.15 6.95
CA THR A 77 -7.14 17.57 7.12
C THR A 77 -6.38 16.59 8.00
N HIS A 78 -5.26 16.08 7.47
CA HIS A 78 -4.29 15.30 8.21
C HIS A 78 -3.01 16.10 8.39
N ARG A 79 -2.33 15.89 9.52
CA ARG A 79 -0.96 16.38 9.72
C ARG A 79 -0.12 15.36 10.46
N VAL A 80 1.08 15.08 9.98
CA VAL A 80 2.02 14.17 10.65
C VAL A 80 3.47 14.59 10.45
N TRP A 81 4.32 14.14 11.36
CA TRP A 81 5.77 14.15 11.15
C TRP A 81 6.19 12.93 10.36
N VAL A 82 6.99 13.15 9.32
CA VAL A 82 7.67 12.12 8.55
C VAL A 82 9.17 12.41 8.52
N TRP A 83 9.99 11.39 8.26
CA TRP A 83 11.42 11.59 8.04
C TRP A 83 11.65 12.50 6.83
N ALA A 84 12.67 13.37 6.89
CA ALA A 84 12.98 14.28 5.78
C ALA A 84 13.33 13.53 4.48
N SER A 85 13.91 12.33 4.59
CA SER A 85 14.17 11.43 3.46
C SER A 85 12.92 10.81 2.85
N ALA A 86 11.77 10.90 3.53
CA ALA A 86 10.48 10.43 3.03
C ALA A 86 9.72 11.52 2.26
N VAL A 87 10.32 12.69 2.04
CA VAL A 87 9.68 13.85 1.40
C VAL A 87 10.46 14.27 0.16
N GLU A 88 9.74 14.40 -0.95
CA GLU A 88 10.24 14.91 -2.22
C GLU A 88 9.58 16.26 -2.52
N ARG A 89 10.34 17.19 -3.11
CA ARG A 89 9.75 18.47 -3.56
C ARG A 89 8.85 18.20 -4.75
N ALA A 90 7.61 18.67 -4.69
CA ALA A 90 6.77 18.74 -5.87
C ALA A 90 7.28 19.91 -6.71
N LEU A 91 8.05 19.64 -7.76
CA LEU A 91 8.30 20.64 -8.79
C LEU A 91 6.96 20.93 -9.48
N ASP A 92 6.69 22.22 -9.73
CA ASP A 92 5.45 22.79 -10.28
C ASP A 92 4.79 21.87 -11.33
N VAL A 93 3.83 21.05 -10.91
CA VAL A 93 2.90 20.38 -11.80
C VAL A 93 1.66 21.27 -11.83
N PRO A 94 1.37 21.98 -12.93
CA PRO A 94 0.15 22.76 -13.02
C PRO A 94 -1.06 21.84 -12.86
N ALA A 95 -2.09 22.35 -12.19
CA ALA A 95 -3.31 21.67 -11.74
C ALA A 95 -4.23 21.12 -12.88
N ALA A 96 -3.68 20.33 -13.79
CA ALA A 96 -4.38 19.76 -14.93
C ALA A 96 -4.07 18.27 -15.09
N ASP A 97 -4.43 17.45 -14.09
CA ASP A 97 -4.62 16.01 -14.29
C ASP A 97 -5.63 15.41 -13.30
N GLN A 98 -6.79 16.07 -13.15
CA GLN A 98 -7.97 15.46 -12.52
C GLN A 98 -8.96 14.87 -13.54
N ALA A 99 -8.68 14.93 -14.85
CA ALA A 99 -9.54 14.29 -15.86
C ALA A 99 -8.84 14.14 -17.21
N ALA A 100 -8.06 13.07 -17.43
CA ALA A 100 -8.03 12.30 -18.68
C ALA A 100 -6.92 11.24 -18.64
N SER A 101 -7.28 10.02 -18.24
CA SER A 101 -6.42 8.85 -18.41
C SER A 101 -6.17 8.55 -19.90
N LYS A 102 -5.06 9.05 -20.45
CA LYS A 102 -4.32 8.40 -21.57
C LYS A 102 -2.91 9.02 -21.72
N PRO A 103 -1.81 8.25 -21.62
CA PRO A 103 -0.47 8.81 -21.85
C PRO A 103 -0.14 8.92 -23.35
N PRO A 104 0.52 10.02 -23.81
CA PRO A 104 1.19 10.05 -25.10
C PRO A 104 2.57 9.37 -24.98
N ALA A 105 2.94 8.63 -26.02
CA ALA A 105 4.16 7.82 -26.07
C ALA A 105 5.36 8.61 -26.61
N VAL A 106 6.49 8.70 -25.88
CA VAL A 106 7.90 8.77 -26.37
C VAL A 106 8.91 8.61 -25.17
N PRO A 107 10.23 8.36 -25.36
CA PRO A 107 10.91 7.08 -25.64
C PRO A 107 11.87 6.59 -24.51
N ASP A 108 12.40 5.37 -24.71
CA ASP A 108 13.36 4.61 -23.90
C ASP A 108 14.46 5.40 -23.14
N SER A 109 14.52 5.16 -21.83
CA SER A 109 15.72 5.26 -20.97
C SER A 109 15.56 4.27 -19.80
N PRO A 110 16.67 3.79 -19.20
CA PRO A 110 16.92 2.37 -18.97
C PRO A 110 15.96 1.75 -17.95
N ARG A 111 15.32 0.66 -18.36
CA ARG A 111 14.39 -0.15 -17.58
C ARG A 111 15.13 -0.82 -16.41
N THR A 112 15.12 -0.15 -15.26
CA THR A 112 15.10 -0.86 -13.97
C THR A 112 13.80 -1.68 -13.97
N PRO A 113 13.77 -2.94 -13.50
CA PRO A 113 12.52 -3.70 -13.43
C PRO A 113 11.65 -3.13 -12.31
N GLU A 114 11.11 -1.93 -12.54
CA GLU A 114 9.87 -1.52 -11.93
C GLU A 114 8.88 -2.65 -12.20
N MET A 115 8.17 -3.05 -11.15
CA MET A 115 7.04 -3.95 -11.27
C MET A 115 5.89 -3.22 -11.99
N THR A 116 6.09 -2.94 -13.28
CA THR A 116 5.09 -2.49 -14.23
C THR A 116 4.49 -3.66 -15.02
N ALA A 117 4.86 -4.91 -14.74
CA ALA A 117 4.59 -5.99 -15.70
C ALA A 117 3.25 -6.73 -15.55
N LEU A 118 2.58 -6.74 -14.39
CA LEU A 118 1.26 -7.36 -14.28
C LEU A 118 0.43 -6.56 -13.27
N GLY A 119 -0.62 -5.88 -13.73
CA GLY A 119 -1.67 -5.47 -12.82
C GLY A 119 -2.19 -6.69 -12.04
N THR A 120 -3.00 -6.47 -11.00
CA THR A 120 -3.62 -7.57 -10.25
C THR A 120 -4.48 -8.49 -11.12
N ALA A 121 -5.00 -7.99 -12.25
CA ALA A 121 -5.82 -8.77 -13.17
C ALA A 121 -5.11 -10.03 -13.73
N PRO A 122 -3.87 -9.95 -14.26
CA PRO A 122 -3.13 -11.15 -14.62
C PRO A 122 -2.86 -12.13 -13.47
N LEU A 123 -2.58 -11.66 -12.26
CA LEU A 123 -2.38 -12.54 -11.09
C LEU A 123 -3.66 -13.29 -10.73
N VAL A 124 -4.81 -12.60 -10.79
CA VAL A 124 -6.13 -13.22 -10.62
C VAL A 124 -6.40 -14.27 -11.69
N LYS A 125 -5.99 -14.04 -12.94
CA LYS A 125 -6.12 -15.06 -14.00
C LYS A 125 -5.29 -16.31 -13.71
N LEU A 126 -4.06 -16.15 -13.20
CA LEU A 126 -3.23 -17.28 -12.81
C LEU A 126 -3.86 -18.07 -11.65
N VAL A 127 -4.35 -17.38 -10.63
CA VAL A 127 -5.08 -18.02 -9.53
C VAL A 127 -6.31 -18.77 -10.04
N ASN A 128 -7.11 -18.16 -10.93
CA ASN A 128 -8.28 -18.84 -11.49
C ASN A 128 -7.92 -20.02 -12.38
N ALA A 129 -6.77 -20.01 -13.07
CA ALA A 129 -6.31 -21.16 -13.83
C ALA A 129 -6.03 -22.36 -12.91
N GLU A 130 -5.38 -22.13 -11.75
CA GLU A 130 -5.15 -23.19 -10.75
C GLU A 130 -6.43 -23.65 -10.07
N LEU A 131 -7.33 -22.72 -9.71
CA LEU A 131 -8.61 -23.07 -9.09
C LEU A 131 -9.52 -23.86 -10.03
N GLU A 132 -9.50 -23.57 -11.33
CA GLU A 132 -10.29 -24.27 -12.34
C GLU A 132 -9.89 -25.76 -12.44
N LEU A 133 -8.61 -26.09 -12.22
CA LEU A 133 -8.13 -27.49 -12.19
C LEU A 133 -8.74 -28.31 -11.06
N ILE A 134 -9.18 -27.65 -9.99
CA ILE A 134 -9.81 -28.26 -8.81
C ILE A 134 -11.31 -27.94 -8.71
N GLY A 135 -11.89 -27.34 -9.75
CA GLY A 135 -13.33 -27.10 -9.86
C GLY A 135 -13.87 -25.90 -9.08
N ALA A 136 -12.99 -24.97 -8.67
CA ALA A 136 -13.34 -23.75 -7.97
C ALA A 136 -13.08 -22.49 -8.81
N GLU A 137 -13.63 -21.36 -8.39
CA GLU A 137 -13.38 -20.05 -9.02
C GLU A 137 -13.19 -18.97 -7.97
N PHE A 138 -12.19 -18.11 -8.14
CA PHE A 138 -12.07 -16.88 -7.37
C PHE A 138 -12.77 -15.71 -8.08
N LEU A 139 -13.86 -15.26 -7.46
CA LEU A 139 -14.62 -14.09 -7.90
C LEU A 139 -14.01 -12.82 -7.29
N SER A 140 -13.14 -12.15 -8.05
CA SER A 140 -12.54 -10.90 -7.61
C SER A 140 -13.60 -9.79 -7.47
N ALA A 141 -13.71 -9.19 -6.28
CA ALA A 141 -14.60 -8.05 -6.04
C ALA A 141 -13.84 -6.72 -6.11
N MET A 142 -12.61 -6.69 -5.59
CA MET A 142 -11.79 -5.49 -5.55
C MET A 142 -10.31 -5.85 -5.49
N ALA A 143 -9.47 -5.09 -6.18
CA ALA A 143 -8.04 -5.15 -6.02
C ALA A 143 -7.51 -3.80 -5.54
N LYS A 144 -6.54 -3.81 -4.63
CA LYS A 144 -5.82 -2.62 -4.20
C LYS A 144 -4.32 -2.87 -4.17
N PRO A 145 -3.48 -1.89 -4.53
CA PRO A 145 -2.06 -1.97 -4.24
C PRO A 145 -1.84 -2.00 -2.72
N ALA A 146 -0.86 -2.79 -2.27
CA ALA A 146 -0.47 -2.92 -0.87
C ALA A 146 0.96 -2.39 -0.61
N GLY A 147 1.46 -1.56 -1.52
CA GLY A 147 2.79 -0.96 -1.48
C GLY A 147 3.52 -1.10 -2.81
N PRO A 148 4.80 -0.70 -2.87
CA PRO A 148 5.62 -0.81 -4.09
C PRO A 148 5.93 -2.26 -4.47
N PHE A 149 5.77 -3.19 -3.54
CA PHE A 149 6.12 -4.60 -3.71
C PHE A 149 4.94 -5.53 -3.48
N GLY A 150 3.70 -5.05 -3.51
CA GLY A 150 2.59 -5.95 -3.25
C GLY A 150 1.24 -5.44 -3.65
N ALA A 151 0.32 -6.37 -3.75
CA ALA A 151 -1.07 -6.12 -4.08
C ALA A 151 -1.98 -7.06 -3.30
N VAL A 152 -3.19 -6.60 -3.03
CA VAL A 152 -4.21 -7.37 -2.32
C VAL A 152 -5.46 -7.43 -3.16
N VAL A 153 -6.04 -8.61 -3.27
CA VAL A 153 -7.29 -8.84 -3.98
C VAL A 153 -8.30 -9.44 -3.01
N PHE A 154 -9.44 -8.77 -2.88
CA PHE A 154 -10.59 -9.24 -2.13
C PHE A 154 -11.57 -9.89 -3.08
N GLY A 155 -12.14 -11.01 -2.66
CA GLY A 155 -13.14 -11.71 -3.43
C GLY A 155 -13.77 -12.84 -2.64
N SER A 156 -14.26 -13.83 -3.37
CA SER A 156 -14.78 -15.05 -2.79
C SER A 156 -14.39 -16.27 -3.58
N ILE A 157 -14.19 -17.38 -2.89
CA ILE A 157 -14.07 -18.72 -3.47
C ILE A 157 -15.24 -19.53 -2.91
N ASP A 158 -16.07 -20.08 -3.78
CA ASP A 158 -17.28 -20.84 -3.41
C ASP A 158 -18.20 -20.12 -2.40
N GLY A 159 -18.25 -18.78 -2.48
CA GLY A 159 -19.05 -17.94 -1.59
C GLY A 159 -18.37 -17.56 -0.27
N HIS A 160 -17.23 -18.17 0.07
CA HIS A 160 -16.41 -17.79 1.24
C HIS A 160 -15.60 -16.55 0.92
N ARG A 161 -15.70 -15.53 1.77
CA ARG A 161 -14.97 -14.27 1.58
C ARG A 161 -13.50 -14.45 1.90
N VAL A 162 -12.65 -14.19 0.92
CA VAL A 162 -11.20 -14.36 1.06
C VAL A 162 -10.45 -13.12 0.59
N ARG A 163 -9.24 -12.99 1.12
CA ARG A 163 -8.26 -11.97 0.77
C ARG A 163 -6.98 -12.67 0.30
N LEU A 164 -6.62 -12.41 -0.94
CA LEU A 164 -5.35 -12.84 -1.55
C LEU A 164 -4.34 -11.72 -1.43
N ASP A 165 -3.16 -12.05 -0.92
CA ASP A 165 -2.03 -11.16 -0.79
C ASP A 165 -0.90 -11.63 -1.70
N PHE A 166 -0.39 -10.70 -2.50
CA PHE A 166 0.76 -10.88 -3.38
C PHE A 166 1.86 -9.93 -2.91
N HIS A 167 3.06 -10.45 -2.67
CA HIS A 167 4.19 -9.64 -2.21
C HIS A 167 5.49 -10.05 -2.90
N VAL A 168 6.38 -9.10 -3.13
CA VAL A 168 7.76 -9.31 -3.55
C VAL A 168 8.65 -8.95 -2.37
N GLU A 169 9.36 -9.93 -1.83
CA GLU A 169 10.28 -9.70 -0.74
C GLU A 169 11.54 -8.97 -1.26
N PRO A 170 11.80 -7.72 -0.81
CA PRO A 170 12.87 -6.92 -1.40
C PRO A 170 14.28 -7.45 -1.10
N ALA A 171 14.45 -8.23 -0.03
CA ALA A 171 15.73 -8.80 0.36
C ALA A 171 16.13 -10.01 -0.50
N SER A 172 15.16 -10.82 -0.89
CA SER A 172 15.37 -12.09 -1.61
C SER A 172 14.91 -12.02 -3.06
N SER A 173 14.18 -10.97 -3.44
CA SER A 173 13.46 -10.84 -4.71
C SER A 173 12.45 -11.96 -4.97
N MET A 174 11.99 -12.65 -3.92
CA MET A 174 11.03 -13.75 -4.03
C MET A 174 9.60 -13.20 -4.07
N CYS A 175 8.78 -13.79 -4.93
CA CYS A 175 7.35 -13.54 -4.98
C CYS A 175 6.65 -14.48 -4.00
N ALA A 176 5.78 -13.94 -3.16
CA ALA A 176 4.99 -14.68 -2.18
C ALA A 176 3.49 -14.47 -2.43
N VAL A 177 2.73 -15.54 -2.28
CA VAL A 177 1.27 -15.55 -2.30
C VAL A 177 0.74 -16.18 -1.02
N PHE A 178 -0.27 -15.58 -0.42
CA PHE A 178 -1.02 -16.20 0.67
C PHE A 178 -2.48 -15.76 0.65
N LEU A 179 -3.34 -16.61 1.21
CA LEU A 179 -4.77 -16.37 1.34
C LEU A 179 -5.14 -16.25 2.81
N THR A 180 -6.02 -15.31 3.12
CA THR A 180 -6.65 -15.18 4.44
C THR A 180 -8.16 -15.19 4.29
N SER A 181 -8.86 -15.83 5.24
CA SER A 181 -10.31 -15.83 5.35
C SER A 181 -10.71 -15.07 6.62
N THR A 182 -11.90 -14.46 6.63
CA THR A 182 -12.44 -13.85 7.85
C THR A 182 -13.11 -14.87 8.77
N HIS A 183 -13.32 -16.09 8.27
CA HIS A 183 -14.08 -17.12 8.97
C HIS A 183 -13.18 -18.20 9.56
N THR A 184 -12.14 -18.62 8.81
CA THR A 184 -11.20 -19.65 9.25
C THR A 184 -9.76 -19.12 9.29
N GLU A 185 -9.07 -19.38 10.40
CA GLU A 185 -7.65 -19.06 10.59
C GLU A 185 -6.73 -20.24 10.24
N ASP A 186 -7.29 -21.44 10.03
CA ASP A 186 -6.54 -22.67 9.74
C ASP A 186 -6.27 -22.83 8.23
N LEU A 187 -5.73 -21.76 7.63
CA LEU A 187 -5.35 -21.75 6.23
C LEU A 187 -3.86 -22.05 6.05
N PRO A 188 -3.49 -22.73 4.95
CA PRO A 188 -2.10 -22.94 4.60
C PRO A 188 -1.31 -21.62 4.54
N GLY A 189 -0.08 -21.66 5.06
CA GLY A 189 0.84 -20.54 5.06
C GLY A 189 1.25 -20.09 3.65
N ALA A 190 2.00 -18.99 3.59
CA ALA A 190 2.44 -18.41 2.33
C ALA A 190 3.29 -19.37 1.48
N SER A 191 3.04 -19.40 0.17
CA SER A 191 3.95 -19.97 -0.83
C SER A 191 4.87 -18.88 -1.35
N SER A 192 6.14 -19.19 -1.55
CA SER A 192 7.11 -18.26 -2.13
C SER A 192 7.98 -18.92 -3.19
N ALA A 193 8.22 -18.20 -4.29
CA ALA A 193 9.01 -18.64 -5.42
C ALA A 193 9.70 -17.47 -6.14
N SER A 194 10.47 -17.74 -7.19
CA SER A 194 11.20 -16.70 -7.91
C SER A 194 10.27 -15.83 -8.78
N THR A 195 9.09 -16.34 -9.10
CA THR A 195 8.03 -15.63 -9.82
C THR A 195 6.66 -15.86 -9.18
N PHE A 196 5.68 -15.01 -9.47
CA PHE A 196 4.31 -15.21 -9.00
C PHE A 196 3.65 -16.45 -9.61
N ASP A 197 4.02 -16.82 -10.83
CA ASP A 197 3.50 -18.02 -11.51
C ASP A 197 3.86 -19.28 -10.71
N GLU A 198 5.16 -19.46 -10.43
CA GLU A 198 5.67 -20.55 -9.60
C GLU A 198 5.09 -20.53 -8.18
N ALA A 199 4.93 -19.34 -7.58
CA ALA A 199 4.40 -19.22 -6.23
C ALA A 199 2.91 -19.61 -6.16
N ILE A 200 2.13 -19.24 -7.19
CA ILE A 200 0.72 -19.58 -7.33
C ILE A 200 0.55 -21.07 -7.63
N GLU A 201 1.33 -21.65 -8.55
CA GLU A 201 1.31 -23.09 -8.85
C GLU A 201 1.67 -23.93 -7.62
N ALA A 202 2.66 -23.49 -6.83
CA ALA A 202 3.07 -24.18 -5.61
C ALA A 202 2.13 -23.95 -4.41
N TYR A 203 1.16 -23.04 -4.50
CA TYR A 203 0.26 -22.76 -3.38
C TYR A 203 -0.74 -23.93 -3.20
N PRO A 204 -0.98 -24.40 -1.97
CA PRO A 204 -1.80 -25.60 -1.73
C PRO A 204 -3.30 -25.32 -1.83
N TRP A 205 -3.79 -25.00 -3.03
CA TRP A 205 -5.18 -24.62 -3.29
C TRP A 205 -6.21 -25.66 -2.83
N ALA A 206 -5.93 -26.95 -3.02
CA ALA A 206 -6.83 -28.01 -2.56
C ALA A 206 -7.03 -28.00 -1.04
N ALA A 207 -5.96 -27.81 -0.27
CA ALA A 207 -6.05 -27.74 1.19
C ALA A 207 -6.78 -26.47 1.67
N VAL A 208 -6.67 -25.36 0.91
CA VAL A 208 -7.44 -24.14 1.17
C VAL A 208 -8.93 -24.39 1.00
N LEU A 209 -9.34 -25.06 -0.08
CA LEU A 209 -10.76 -25.35 -0.32
C LEU A 209 -11.32 -26.27 0.77
N GLU A 210 -10.62 -27.34 1.13
CA GLU A 210 -11.05 -28.23 2.22
C GLU A 210 -11.22 -27.44 3.53
N ALA A 211 -10.29 -26.54 3.85
CA ALA A 211 -10.38 -25.70 5.06
C ALA A 211 -11.53 -24.68 5.00
N LEU A 212 -11.91 -24.19 3.82
CA LEU A 212 -13.05 -23.29 3.63
C LEU A 212 -14.39 -24.03 3.69
N GLU A 213 -14.47 -25.28 3.20
CA GLU A 213 -15.68 -26.12 3.26
C GLU A 213 -15.98 -26.66 4.66
N LEU A 214 -14.95 -26.75 5.52
CA LEU A 214 -15.07 -27.21 6.91
C LEU A 214 -15.60 -26.13 7.88
N ASP A 215 -15.80 -24.89 7.40
CA ASP A 215 -16.28 -23.73 8.17
C ASP A 215 -17.81 -23.56 8.18
#